data_AF-A0A7W0LEW0-F1
#
_entry.id   AF-A0A7W0LEW0-F1
#
_cell.length_a   1.000
_cell.length_b   1.000
_cell.length_c   1.000
_cell.angle_alpha   90.00
_cell.angle_beta   90.00
_cell.angle_gamma   90.00
#
_symmetry.space_group_name_H-M   'P 1'
#
loop_
_entity.id
_entity.type
_entity.pdbx_description
1 polymer ?
#
loop_
_entity_poly.entity_id
_entity_poly.type
_entity_poly.pdbx_seq_one_letter_code
_entity_poly.pdbx_strand_id
1 'polypeptide(L)'
;MNGRAAEVLAISALAVIVTAAMAAPVLRAPSDRVFGMEIVGRHHDPFTVMQQFGQPIRLGVYSQPVTDITGALMTRIAGAVGAYNTLVLLSFPLAAAAAYLLARHLTLSHAGAAFAAMAYAFSPFHVAQAAYHPHIAQIQWIPLYLLALWRCLDQASVARVGCLGAAATAVTLSNFYAGLIGAVITPVAVAAYWLSIRRAHVRSTRSLGITVGSLVLMAASGMAYAAYVAGPVVTNRAAFAFPRADL
;
A
#
# COMPACT_ATOMS: atom_id res chain seq x y z
N MET A 1 19.81 -5.69 17.96
CA MET A 1 19.06 -5.17 16.79
C MET A 1 19.32 -5.95 15.50
N ASN A 2 20.47 -6.63 15.35
CA ASN A 2 20.86 -7.34 14.12
C ASN A 2 19.95 -8.54 13.73
N GLY A 3 19.34 -9.23 14.69
CA GLY A 3 18.47 -10.39 14.40
C GLY A 3 17.21 -10.05 13.59
N ARG A 4 16.45 -9.02 14.01
CA ARG A 4 15.21 -8.63 13.31
C ARG A 4 15.44 -8.14 11.88
N ALA A 5 16.54 -7.41 11.65
CA ALA A 5 16.88 -6.96 10.31
C ALA A 5 17.24 -8.15 9.40
N ALA A 6 18.06 -9.09 9.90
CA ALA A 6 18.42 -10.30 9.17
C ALA A 6 17.19 -11.17 8.84
N GLU A 7 16.24 -11.31 9.77
CA GLU A 7 14.99 -12.03 9.55
C GLU A 7 14.14 -11.39 8.45
N VAL A 8 13.94 -10.07 8.49
CA VAL A 8 13.17 -9.36 7.46
C VAL A 8 13.86 -9.48 6.10
N LEU A 9 15.18 -9.37 6.05
CA LEU A 9 15.96 -9.57 4.82
C LEU A 9 15.80 -10.99 4.28
N ALA A 10 15.85 -12.01 5.13
CA ALA A 10 15.66 -13.40 4.73
C ALA A 10 14.26 -13.64 4.14
N ILE A 11 13.21 -13.10 4.78
CA ILE A 11 11.83 -13.21 4.25
C ILE A 11 11.65 -12.43 2.95
N SER A 12 12.26 -11.25 2.86
CA SER A 12 12.23 -10.45 1.62
C SER A 12 12.96 -11.19 0.50
N ALA A 13 14.12 -11.78 0.76
CA ALA A 13 14.88 -12.56 -0.21
C ALA A 13 14.10 -13.79 -0.68
N LEU A 14 13.45 -14.52 0.23
CA LEU A 14 12.56 -15.63 -0.12
C LEU A 14 11.41 -15.16 -1.02
N ALA A 15 10.76 -14.05 -0.66
CA ALA A 15 9.69 -13.46 -1.47
C ALA A 15 10.22 -13.01 -2.85
N VAL A 16 11.43 -12.45 -2.95
CA VAL A 16 12.07 -12.13 -4.24
C VAL A 16 12.26 -13.38 -5.08
N ILE A 17 12.75 -14.48 -4.51
CA ILE A 17 12.95 -15.74 -5.25
C ILE A 17 11.61 -16.27 -5.79
N VAL A 18 10.57 -16.31 -4.97
CA VAL A 18 9.24 -16.76 -5.39
C VAL A 18 8.65 -15.83 -6.46
N THR A 19 8.78 -14.52 -6.26
CA THR A 19 8.34 -13.51 -7.24
C THR A 19 9.07 -13.69 -8.56
N ALA A 20 10.38 -13.91 -8.55
CA ALA A 20 11.18 -14.14 -9.74
C ALA A 20 10.80 -15.44 -10.47
N ALA A 21 10.47 -16.51 -9.72
CA ALA A 21 9.98 -17.75 -10.30
C ALA A 21 8.60 -17.56 -10.96
N MET A 22 7.67 -16.86 -10.29
CA MET A 22 6.34 -16.53 -10.84
C MET A 22 6.43 -15.60 -12.05
N ALA A 23 7.35 -14.64 -12.02
CA ALA A 23 7.57 -13.64 -13.06
C ALA A 23 8.65 -14.05 -14.07
N ALA A 24 9.06 -15.32 -14.11
CA ALA A 24 10.13 -15.79 -15.00
C ALA A 24 9.91 -15.39 -16.48
N PRO A 25 8.68 -15.39 -17.02
CA PRO A 25 8.43 -14.88 -18.37
C PRO A 25 8.74 -13.38 -18.53
N VAL A 26 8.43 -12.56 -17.51
CA VAL A 26 8.68 -11.10 -17.48
C VAL A 26 10.16 -10.79 -17.36
N LEU A 27 10.89 -11.54 -16.52
CA LEU A 27 12.31 -11.31 -16.28
C LEU A 27 13.19 -11.63 -17.49
N ARG A 28 12.74 -12.53 -18.37
CA ARG A 28 13.46 -12.87 -19.60
C ARG A 28 13.36 -11.80 -20.68
N ALA A 29 12.31 -10.98 -20.63
CA ALA A 29 12.12 -9.87 -21.55
C ALA A 29 11.47 -8.67 -20.82
N PRO A 30 12.26 -7.91 -20.04
CA PRO A 30 11.75 -6.83 -19.18
C PRO A 30 11.06 -5.69 -19.94
N SER A 31 11.39 -5.56 -21.22
CA SER A 31 10.83 -4.62 -22.19
C SER A 31 9.64 -5.18 -22.98
N ASP A 32 9.39 -6.50 -22.92
CA ASP A 32 8.27 -7.14 -23.59
C ASP A 32 7.01 -7.14 -22.70
N ARG A 33 5.86 -7.09 -23.36
CA ARG A 33 4.54 -6.99 -22.73
C ARG A 33 4.05 -8.35 -22.27
N VAL A 34 4.58 -8.83 -21.14
CA VAL A 34 4.23 -10.16 -20.63
C VAL A 34 2.88 -10.18 -19.88
N PHE A 35 2.49 -9.07 -19.26
CA PHE A 35 1.16 -8.93 -18.64
C PHE A 35 0.18 -8.25 -19.61
N GLY A 36 -1.01 -8.86 -19.78
CA GLY A 36 -2.10 -8.34 -20.61
C GLY A 36 -2.27 -8.94 -22.00
N MET A 37 -1.41 -9.87 -22.43
CA MET A 37 -1.54 -10.47 -23.79
C MET A 37 -2.39 -11.74 -23.83
N GLU A 38 -2.34 -12.64 -22.84
CA GLU A 38 -2.97 -13.98 -23.01
C GLU A 38 -3.68 -14.57 -21.77
N ILE A 39 -3.40 -14.15 -20.53
CA ILE A 39 -3.93 -14.88 -19.35
C ILE A 39 -5.39 -14.52 -18.98
N VAL A 40 -5.82 -13.26 -19.12
CA VAL A 40 -7.22 -12.84 -18.83
C VAL A 40 -7.75 -11.77 -19.83
N GLY A 41 -7.09 -11.62 -20.99
CA GLY A 41 -7.48 -10.67 -22.03
C GLY A 41 -6.78 -9.30 -21.94
N ARG A 42 -7.03 -8.47 -22.96
CA ARG A 42 -6.44 -7.12 -23.10
C ARG A 42 -7.12 -6.12 -22.17
N HIS A 43 -6.76 -6.14 -20.89
CA HIS A 43 -7.14 -5.05 -19.98
C HIS A 43 -6.38 -3.77 -20.35
N HIS A 44 -7.11 -2.66 -20.47
CA HIS A 44 -6.57 -1.35 -20.88
C HIS A 44 -5.75 -0.66 -19.77
N ASP A 45 -6.01 -1.01 -18.51
CA ASP A 45 -5.44 -0.35 -17.33
C ASP A 45 -3.90 -0.40 -17.28
N PRO A 46 -3.23 -1.57 -17.47
CA PRO A 46 -1.76 -1.62 -17.53
C PRO A 46 -1.16 -0.66 -18.56
N PHE A 47 -1.77 -0.57 -19.75
CA PHE A 47 -1.30 0.32 -20.81
C PHE A 47 -1.46 1.79 -20.43
N THR A 48 -2.59 2.14 -19.82
CA THR A 48 -2.87 3.49 -19.33
C THR A 48 -1.83 3.90 -18.30
N VAL A 49 -1.54 3.04 -17.33
CA VAL A 49 -0.58 3.35 -16.27
C VAL A 49 0.84 3.46 -16.80
N MET A 50 1.25 2.56 -17.72
CA MET A 50 2.55 2.70 -18.39
C MET A 50 2.65 4.04 -19.14
N GLN A 51 1.63 4.41 -19.93
CA GLN A 51 1.63 5.70 -20.61
C GLN A 51 1.68 6.87 -19.61
N GLN A 52 0.91 6.80 -18.53
CA GLN A 52 0.88 7.80 -17.48
C GLN A 52 2.27 8.01 -16.84
N PHE A 53 3.01 6.94 -16.54
CA PHE A 53 4.36 7.05 -16.00
C PHE A 53 5.36 7.69 -16.98
N GLY A 54 5.12 7.55 -18.29
CA GLY A 54 5.90 8.22 -19.33
C GLY A 54 5.63 9.71 -19.50
N GLN A 55 4.53 10.23 -18.93
CA GLN A 55 4.18 11.64 -19.01
C GLN A 55 4.84 12.45 -17.88
N PRO A 56 4.95 13.80 -18.03
CA PRO A 56 5.33 14.66 -16.91
C PRO A 56 4.43 14.45 -15.70
N ILE A 57 5.00 14.48 -14.50
CA ILE A 57 4.26 14.31 -13.24
C ILE A 57 3.17 15.39 -13.15
N ARG A 58 1.91 14.95 -13.11
CA ARG A 58 0.73 15.81 -12.94
C ARG A 58 -0.05 15.33 -11.72
N LEU A 59 -0.38 16.26 -10.82
CA LEU A 59 -1.27 16.00 -9.70
C LEU A 59 -2.68 16.43 -10.12
N GLY A 60 -3.59 15.46 -10.14
CA GLY A 60 -4.99 15.66 -10.50
C GLY A 60 -5.91 14.98 -9.48
N VAL A 61 -7.22 15.14 -9.66
CA VAL A 61 -8.24 14.61 -8.73
C VAL A 61 -8.13 13.09 -8.55
N TYR A 62 -7.74 12.36 -9.59
CA TYR A 62 -7.58 10.90 -9.57
C TYR A 62 -6.13 10.44 -9.39
N SER A 63 -5.19 11.36 -9.11
CA SER A 63 -3.80 10.99 -8.91
C SER A 63 -3.64 10.16 -7.64
N GLN A 64 -2.71 9.21 -7.70
CA GLN A 64 -2.32 8.33 -6.61
C GLN A 64 -0.83 8.55 -6.34
N PRO A 65 -0.47 9.68 -5.71
CA PRO A 65 0.84 10.28 -5.84
C PRO A 65 1.99 9.38 -5.40
N VAL A 66 1.81 8.55 -4.37
CA VAL A 66 2.87 7.67 -3.89
C VAL A 66 3.26 6.65 -4.95
N THR A 67 2.30 6.11 -5.69
CA THR A 67 2.55 5.15 -6.78
C THR A 67 2.96 5.88 -8.06
N ASP A 68 2.22 6.93 -8.43
CA ASP A 68 2.39 7.67 -9.69
C ASP A 68 3.74 8.38 -9.79
N ILE A 69 4.12 9.11 -8.73
CA ILE A 69 5.41 9.81 -8.69
C ILE A 69 6.55 8.80 -8.72
N THR A 70 6.44 7.71 -7.95
CA THR A 70 7.47 6.67 -7.93
C THR A 70 7.61 6.04 -9.32
N GLY A 71 6.51 5.72 -10.00
CA GLY A 71 6.53 5.18 -11.37
C GLY A 71 7.14 6.14 -12.40
N ALA A 72 6.77 7.42 -12.34
CA ALA A 72 7.33 8.45 -13.22
C ALA A 72 8.83 8.70 -12.96
N LEU A 73 9.28 8.62 -11.71
CA LEU A 73 10.71 8.72 -11.37
C LEU A 73 11.48 7.49 -11.87
N MET A 74 10.94 6.28 -11.67
CA MET A 74 11.54 5.03 -12.15
C MET A 74 11.60 4.95 -13.68
N THR A 75 10.68 5.62 -14.37
CA THR A 75 10.69 5.70 -15.83
C THR A 75 11.97 6.33 -16.37
N ARG A 76 12.60 7.24 -15.61
CA ARG A 76 13.87 7.87 -15.99
C ARG A 76 15.05 6.91 -16.02
N ILE A 77 14.91 5.73 -15.40
CA ILE A 77 15.96 4.73 -15.26
C ILE A 77 15.65 3.50 -16.13
N ALA A 78 14.40 3.01 -16.08
CA ALA A 78 14.01 1.74 -16.69
C ALA A 78 13.02 1.88 -17.87
N GLY A 79 12.66 3.10 -18.25
CA GLY A 79 11.54 3.36 -19.15
C GLY A 79 10.18 3.05 -18.50
N ALA A 80 9.09 3.42 -19.16
CA ALA A 80 7.75 3.34 -18.57
C ALA A 80 7.30 1.89 -18.29
N VAL A 81 7.60 0.98 -19.21
CA VAL A 81 7.31 -0.46 -19.08
C VAL A 81 8.15 -1.07 -17.96
N GLY A 82 9.45 -0.76 -17.91
CA GLY A 82 10.34 -1.24 -16.85
C GLY A 82 9.96 -0.70 -15.47
N ALA A 83 9.52 0.55 -15.38
CA ALA A 83 9.01 1.16 -14.15
C ALA A 83 7.74 0.45 -13.65
N TYR A 84 6.78 0.20 -14.53
CA TYR A 84 5.58 -0.58 -14.23
C TYR A 84 5.94 -1.97 -13.69
N ASN A 85 6.75 -2.72 -14.43
CA ASN A 85 7.16 -4.07 -14.06
C ASN A 85 7.87 -4.07 -12.71
N THR A 86 8.76 -3.10 -12.48
CA THR A 86 9.52 -2.98 -11.23
C THR A 86 8.59 -2.71 -10.04
N LEU A 87 7.62 -1.79 -10.17
CA LEU A 87 6.67 -1.50 -9.10
C LEU A 87 5.77 -2.69 -8.76
N VAL A 88 5.34 -3.45 -9.77
CA VAL A 88 4.55 -4.67 -9.57
C VAL A 88 5.40 -5.76 -8.91
N LEU A 89 6.62 -5.99 -9.38
CA LEU A 89 7.47 -7.05 -8.81
C LEU A 89 7.95 -6.71 -7.39
N LEU A 90 8.22 -5.43 -7.09
CA LEU A 90 8.63 -5.01 -5.76
C LEU A 90 7.48 -5.04 -4.73
N SER A 91 6.22 -5.02 -5.15
CA SER A 91 5.11 -5.05 -4.20
C SER A 91 5.09 -6.33 -3.37
N PHE A 92 5.50 -7.47 -3.93
CA PHE A 92 5.55 -8.76 -3.24
C PHE A 92 6.56 -8.81 -2.08
N PRO A 93 7.87 -8.58 -2.28
CA PRO A 93 8.83 -8.60 -1.19
C PRO A 93 8.58 -7.48 -0.17
N LEU A 94 8.11 -6.30 -0.60
CA LEU A 94 7.74 -5.23 0.33
C LEU A 94 6.53 -5.62 1.19
N ALA A 95 5.51 -6.24 0.59
CA ALA A 95 4.35 -6.75 1.32
C ALA A 95 4.74 -7.85 2.32
N ALA A 96 5.62 -8.77 1.92
CA ALA A 96 6.14 -9.81 2.79
C ALA A 96 6.92 -9.21 3.98
N ALA A 97 7.82 -8.25 3.72
CA ALA A 97 8.60 -7.58 4.76
C ALA A 97 7.70 -6.87 5.78
N ALA A 98 6.73 -6.10 5.30
CA ALA A 98 5.80 -5.36 6.14
C ALA A 98 4.89 -6.28 6.96
N ALA A 99 4.32 -7.31 6.32
CA ALA A 99 3.48 -8.30 6.99
C ALA A 99 4.26 -9.12 8.03
N TYR A 100 5.53 -9.46 7.74
CA TYR A 100 6.41 -10.13 8.70
C TYR A 100 6.63 -9.26 9.94
N LEU A 101 6.96 -7.97 9.75
CA LEU A 101 7.15 -7.03 10.85
C LEU A 101 5.89 -6.89 11.72
N LEU A 102 4.71 -6.80 11.09
CA LEU A 102 3.44 -6.79 11.80
C LEU A 102 3.21 -8.09 12.57
N ALA A 103 3.36 -9.25 11.94
CA ALA A 103 3.16 -10.55 12.57
C ALA A 103 4.11 -10.76 13.77
N ARG A 104 5.37 -10.34 13.65
CA ARG A 104 6.34 -10.38 14.76
C ARG A 104 5.99 -9.40 15.88
N HIS A 105 5.40 -8.26 15.55
CA HIS A 105 4.89 -7.33 16.55
C HIS A 105 3.67 -7.90 17.30
N LEU A 106 2.83 -8.66 16.60
CA LEU A 106 1.72 -9.45 17.16
C LEU A 106 2.19 -10.72 17.90
N THR A 107 3.48 -10.85 18.18
CA THR A 107 4.09 -11.93 18.98
C THR A 107 4.02 -13.33 18.37
N LEU A 108 3.78 -13.45 17.05
CA LEU A 108 3.90 -14.74 16.37
C LEU A 108 5.34 -15.27 16.42
N SER A 109 5.47 -16.60 16.44
CA SER A 109 6.76 -17.28 16.28
C SER A 109 7.40 -16.93 14.93
N HIS A 110 8.70 -17.17 14.78
CA HIS A 110 9.41 -16.88 13.52
C HIS A 110 8.76 -17.60 12.34
N ALA A 111 8.45 -18.89 12.50
CA ALA A 111 7.79 -19.70 11.48
C ALA A 111 6.36 -19.22 11.20
N GLY A 112 5.57 -18.91 12.23
CA GLY A 112 4.21 -18.40 12.07
C GLY A 112 4.17 -17.04 11.36
N ALA A 113 5.09 -16.14 11.70
CA ALA A 113 5.23 -14.85 11.03
C ALA A 113 5.72 -14.99 9.59
N ALA A 114 6.64 -15.91 9.31
CA ALA A 114 7.10 -16.21 7.95
C ALA A 114 5.93 -16.72 7.09
N PHE A 115 5.15 -17.66 7.61
CA PHE A 115 3.96 -18.17 6.93
C PHE A 115 2.94 -17.06 6.67
N ALA A 116 2.59 -16.27 7.69
CA ALA A 116 1.64 -15.16 7.54
C ALA A 116 2.11 -14.11 6.52
N ALA A 117 3.41 -13.78 6.51
CA ALA A 117 4.00 -12.85 5.56
C ALA A 117 3.91 -13.35 4.11
N MET A 118 4.27 -14.62 3.87
CA MET A 118 4.20 -15.23 2.55
C MET A 118 2.74 -15.41 2.10
N ALA A 119 1.85 -15.84 2.99
CA ALA A 119 0.43 -15.98 2.69
C ALA A 119 -0.22 -14.62 2.33
N TYR A 120 0.17 -13.54 3.01
CA TYR A 120 -0.28 -12.19 2.68
C TYR A 120 0.26 -11.72 1.33
N ALA A 121 1.59 -11.80 1.14
CA ALA A 121 2.27 -11.32 -0.05
C ALA A 121 1.88 -12.10 -1.31
N PHE A 122 1.59 -13.40 -1.21
CA PHE A 122 1.20 -14.24 -2.36
C PHE A 122 -0.27 -14.65 -2.30
N SER A 123 -1.10 -13.86 -1.60
CA SER A 123 -2.54 -14.10 -1.57
C SER A 123 -3.14 -14.08 -2.99
N PRO A 124 -4.19 -14.86 -3.27
CA PRO A 124 -4.85 -14.86 -4.58
C PRO A 124 -5.28 -13.46 -5.03
N PHE A 125 -5.70 -12.62 -4.07
CA PHE A 125 -6.01 -11.21 -4.31
C PHE A 125 -4.80 -10.45 -4.86
N HIS A 126 -3.64 -10.53 -4.19
CA HIS A 126 -2.46 -9.78 -4.63
C HIS A 126 -1.98 -10.24 -6.00
N VAL A 127 -1.95 -11.55 -6.24
CA VAL A 127 -1.55 -12.12 -7.53
C VAL A 127 -2.48 -11.67 -8.66
N ALA A 128 -3.80 -11.69 -8.43
CA ALA A 128 -4.77 -11.24 -9.42
C ALA A 128 -4.65 -9.74 -9.72
N GLN A 129 -4.43 -8.92 -8.69
CA GLN A 129 -4.30 -7.47 -8.87
C GLN A 129 -2.97 -7.06 -9.48
N ALA A 130 -1.88 -7.74 -9.13
CA ALA A 130 -0.56 -7.53 -9.72
C ALA A 130 -0.55 -7.70 -11.25
N ALA A 131 -1.43 -8.54 -11.80
CA ALA A 131 -1.55 -8.74 -13.24
C ALA A 131 -2.13 -7.53 -13.99
N TYR A 132 -2.94 -6.68 -13.34
CA TYR A 132 -3.76 -5.67 -14.05
C TYR A 132 -3.76 -4.27 -13.41
N HIS A 133 -3.65 -4.17 -12.10
CA HIS A 133 -3.88 -2.93 -11.36
C HIS A 133 -2.67 -2.63 -10.45
N PRO A 134 -1.60 -2.02 -10.97
CA PRO A 134 -0.34 -1.84 -10.25
C PRO A 134 -0.51 -1.02 -8.96
N HIS A 135 -1.46 -0.08 -8.94
CA HIS A 135 -1.82 0.69 -7.76
C HIS A 135 -2.46 -0.15 -6.66
N ILE A 136 -3.38 -1.05 -7.03
CA ILE A 136 -4.05 -1.95 -6.08
C ILE A 136 -3.04 -3.00 -5.57
N ALA A 137 -2.09 -3.40 -6.42
CA ALA A 137 -1.01 -4.31 -6.05
C ALA A 137 -0.06 -3.73 -4.99
N GLN A 138 -0.05 -2.42 -4.70
CA GLN A 138 0.78 -1.82 -3.65
C GLN A 138 0.25 -2.11 -2.23
N ILE A 139 0.11 -3.39 -1.87
CA ILE A 139 -0.55 -3.82 -0.62
C ILE A 139 0.37 -3.74 0.61
N GLN A 140 1.66 -3.40 0.46
CA GLN A 140 2.61 -3.28 1.56
C GLN A 140 2.25 -2.20 2.58
N TRP A 141 1.49 -1.18 2.17
CA TRP A 141 1.14 -0.05 3.01
C TRP A 141 0.16 -0.41 4.13
N ILE A 142 -0.73 -1.38 3.90
CA ILE A 142 -1.71 -1.84 4.89
C ILE A 142 -1.03 -2.43 6.15
N PRO A 143 -0.14 -3.44 6.05
CA PRO A 143 0.54 -3.96 7.23
C PRO A 143 1.49 -2.95 7.88
N LEU A 144 2.10 -2.03 7.12
CA LEU A 144 2.89 -0.93 7.69
C LEU A 144 2.01 0.03 8.49
N TYR A 145 0.82 0.37 7.98
CA TYR A 145 -0.16 1.19 8.67
C TYR A 145 -0.60 0.53 9.98
N LEU A 146 -1.00 -0.75 9.94
CA LEU A 146 -1.39 -1.49 11.14
C LEU A 146 -0.22 -1.62 12.13
N LEU A 147 1.00 -1.85 11.67
CA LEU A 147 2.17 -1.90 12.53
C LEU A 147 2.41 -0.55 13.24
N ALA A 148 2.28 0.57 12.52
CA ALA A 148 2.41 1.90 13.10
C ALA A 148 1.28 2.20 14.09
N LEU A 149 0.05 1.77 13.78
CA LEU A 149 -1.12 1.88 14.65
C LEU A 149 -0.90 1.14 15.97
N TRP A 150 -0.52 -0.14 15.93
CA TRP A 150 -0.27 -0.92 17.15
C TRP A 150 0.86 -0.33 17.99
N ARG A 151 1.97 0.08 17.36
CA ARG A 151 3.08 0.73 18.08
C ARG A 151 2.65 2.01 18.78
N CYS A 152 1.77 2.79 18.16
CA CYS A 152 1.24 4.02 18.75
C CYS A 152 0.27 3.71 19.90
N LEU A 153 -0.58 2.68 19.75
CA LEU A 153 -1.49 2.20 20.80
C LEU A 153 -0.72 1.65 22.02
N ASP A 154 0.36 0.90 21.80
CA ASP A 154 1.20 0.36 22.86
C ASP A 154 1.80 1.47 23.73
N GLN A 155 2.38 2.48 23.09
CA GLN A 155 2.94 3.64 23.79
C GLN A 155 3.05 4.80 22.82
N ALA A 156 2.19 5.79 22.97
CA ALA A 156 2.21 6.96 22.11
C ALA A 156 3.47 7.81 22.38
N SER A 157 4.14 8.23 21.31
CA SER A 157 5.23 9.19 21.33
C SER A 157 5.20 10.00 20.04
N VAL A 158 5.85 11.16 20.01
CA VAL A 158 5.90 12.02 18.80
C VAL A 158 6.39 11.23 17.58
N ALA A 159 7.44 10.43 17.75
CA ALA A 159 7.97 9.60 16.67
C ALA A 159 6.94 8.56 16.17
N ARG A 160 6.21 7.90 17.07
CA ARG A 160 5.22 6.87 16.69
C ARG A 160 3.96 7.47 16.07
N VAL A 161 3.52 8.63 16.56
CA VAL A 161 2.45 9.42 15.93
C VAL A 161 2.90 9.88 14.54
N GLY A 162 4.14 10.33 14.39
CA GLY A 162 4.73 10.66 13.08
C GLY A 162 4.77 9.46 12.13
N CYS A 163 5.20 8.29 12.60
CA CYS A 163 5.16 7.06 11.81
C CYS A 163 3.74 6.64 11.42
N LEU A 164 2.78 6.75 12.34
CA LEU A 164 1.36 6.48 12.06
C LEU A 164 0.85 7.45 11.00
N GLY A 165 1.20 8.74 11.13
CA GLY A 165 0.85 9.78 10.18
C GLY A 165 1.39 9.49 8.78
N ALA A 166 2.69 9.19 8.70
CA ALA A 166 3.34 8.83 7.44
C ALA A 166 2.72 7.58 6.80
N ALA A 167 2.44 6.53 7.58
CA ALA A 167 1.85 5.30 7.07
C ALA A 167 0.39 5.49 6.63
N ALA A 168 -0.41 6.28 7.37
CA ALA A 168 -1.79 6.62 7.01
C ALA A 168 -1.85 7.49 5.74
N THR A 169 -0.93 8.44 5.58
CA THR A 169 -0.78 9.20 4.34
C THR A 169 -0.34 8.30 3.20
N ALA A 170 0.65 7.43 3.41
CA ALA A 170 1.17 6.56 2.37
C ALA A 170 0.10 5.57 1.87
N VAL A 171 -0.65 4.92 2.76
CA VAL A 171 -1.73 3.99 2.37
C VAL A 171 -2.87 4.70 1.64
N THR A 172 -3.17 5.95 1.98
CA THR A 172 -4.22 6.74 1.33
C THR A 172 -3.79 7.24 -0.04
N LEU A 173 -2.55 7.73 -0.14
CA LEU A 173 -2.01 8.33 -1.37
C LEU A 173 -1.36 7.32 -2.32
N SER A 174 -1.17 6.07 -1.90
CA SER A 174 -0.74 4.99 -2.81
C SER A 174 -1.88 4.49 -3.68
N ASN A 175 -3.09 4.44 -3.11
CA ASN A 175 -4.30 3.97 -3.77
C ASN A 175 -5.52 4.33 -2.94
N PHE A 176 -6.54 4.94 -3.56
CA PHE A 176 -7.75 5.38 -2.85
C PHE A 176 -8.53 4.22 -2.23
N TYR A 177 -8.52 3.02 -2.86
CA TYR A 177 -9.14 1.83 -2.25
C TYR A 177 -8.42 1.42 -0.96
N ALA A 178 -7.08 1.50 -0.93
CA ALA A 178 -6.30 1.18 0.26
C ALA A 178 -6.55 2.18 1.40
N GLY A 179 -6.70 3.47 1.08
CA GLY A 179 -7.15 4.50 2.03
C GLY A 179 -8.53 4.18 2.64
N LEU A 180 -9.51 3.79 1.80
CA LEU A 180 -10.85 3.40 2.27
C LEU A 180 -10.79 2.14 3.14
N ILE A 181 -10.06 1.11 2.72
CA ILE A 181 -9.84 -0.11 3.51
C ILE A 181 -9.20 0.26 4.85
N GLY A 182 -8.20 1.13 4.85
CA GLY A 182 -7.57 1.69 6.04
C GLY A 182 -8.59 2.32 6.98
N ALA A 183 -9.44 3.21 6.46
CA ALA A 183 -10.48 3.87 7.26
C ALA A 183 -11.47 2.87 7.88
N VAL A 184 -11.91 1.86 7.13
CA VAL A 184 -12.86 0.84 7.59
C VAL A 184 -12.23 -0.12 8.59
N ILE A 185 -10.98 -0.55 8.37
CA ILE A 185 -10.31 -1.51 9.26
C ILE A 185 -9.85 -0.84 10.56
N THR A 186 -9.59 0.47 10.57
CA THR A 186 -9.10 1.21 11.74
C THR A 186 -9.97 1.02 13.00
N PRO A 187 -11.29 1.29 13.00
CA PRO A 187 -12.12 1.10 14.19
C PRO A 187 -12.15 -0.36 14.64
N VAL A 188 -12.18 -1.31 13.69
CA VAL A 188 -12.14 -2.75 13.98
C VAL A 188 -10.80 -3.14 14.61
N ALA A 189 -9.69 -2.62 14.09
CA ALA A 189 -8.35 -2.84 14.59
C ALA A 189 -8.16 -2.27 16.00
N VAL A 190 -8.62 -1.05 16.26
CA VAL A 190 -8.58 -0.42 17.59
C VAL A 190 -9.45 -1.20 18.57
N ALA A 191 -10.65 -1.62 18.17
CA ALA A 191 -11.50 -2.47 19.00
C ALA A 191 -10.86 -3.83 19.29
N ALA A 192 -10.30 -4.50 18.27
CA ALA A 192 -9.61 -5.77 18.41
C ALA A 192 -8.38 -5.65 19.33
N TYR A 193 -7.61 -4.57 19.22
CA TYR A 193 -6.51 -4.26 20.14
C TYR A 193 -7.03 -4.20 21.59
N TRP A 194 -8.12 -3.45 21.80
CA TRP A 194 -8.69 -3.23 23.13
C TRP A 194 -9.29 -4.49 23.77
N LEU A 195 -9.95 -5.33 22.96
CA LEU A 195 -10.65 -6.53 23.41
C LEU A 195 -9.70 -7.74 23.54
N SER A 196 -8.76 -7.92 22.61
CA SER A 196 -7.98 -9.15 22.48
C SER A 196 -6.69 -9.16 23.30
N ILE A 197 -6.11 -7.99 23.59
CA ILE A 197 -4.87 -7.92 24.38
C ILE A 197 -5.21 -8.16 25.86
N ARG A 198 -5.11 -9.43 26.28
CA ARG A 198 -5.27 -9.87 27.67
C ARG A 198 -4.00 -9.58 28.47
N ARG A 199 -4.13 -8.69 29.46
CA ARG A 199 -3.40 -8.59 30.75
C ARG A 199 -1.85 -8.50 30.80
N ALA A 200 -1.09 -8.67 29.71
CA ALA A 200 0.39 -8.68 29.77
C ALA A 200 1.09 -7.36 29.36
N HIS A 201 0.40 -6.45 28.67
CA HIS A 201 0.86 -5.08 28.42
C HIS A 201 -0.09 -4.11 29.11
N VAL A 202 0.46 -3.17 29.89
CA VAL A 202 -0.33 -2.16 30.61
C VAL A 202 -1.09 -1.33 29.57
N ARG A 203 -2.41 -1.51 29.52
CA ARG A 203 -3.28 -0.73 28.63
C ARG A 203 -3.16 0.74 29.01
N SER A 204 -2.63 1.56 28.10
CA SER A 204 -2.50 2.99 28.31
C SER A 204 -3.69 3.70 27.67
N THR A 205 -4.66 4.11 28.49
CA THR A 205 -5.79 4.97 28.06
C THR A 205 -5.28 6.27 27.44
N ARG A 206 -4.15 6.79 27.93
CA ARG A 206 -3.45 7.94 27.35
C ARG A 206 -2.97 7.66 25.92
N SER A 207 -2.31 6.52 25.68
CA SER A 207 -1.83 6.15 24.34
C SER A 207 -3.00 5.95 23.37
N LEU A 208 -4.08 5.33 23.84
CA LEU A 208 -5.32 5.21 23.07
C LEU A 208 -5.87 6.59 22.69
N GLY A 209 -6.03 7.48 23.67
CA GLY A 209 -6.55 8.84 23.45
C GLY A 209 -5.70 9.65 22.46
N ILE A 210 -4.37 9.59 22.59
CA ILE A 210 -3.45 10.26 21.64
C ILE A 210 -3.58 9.65 20.24
N THR A 211 -3.62 8.32 20.13
CA THR A 211 -3.69 7.63 18.85
C THR A 211 -5.01 7.93 18.13
N VAL A 212 -6.14 7.76 18.82
CA VAL A 212 -7.47 8.04 18.29
C VAL A 212 -7.62 9.53 17.97
N GLY A 213 -7.19 10.42 18.86
CA GLY A 213 -7.22 11.86 18.63
C GLY A 213 -6.38 12.26 17.40
N SER A 214 -5.21 11.66 17.21
CA SER A 214 -4.37 11.90 16.03
C SER A 214 -5.06 11.42 14.75
N LEU A 215 -5.65 10.22 14.75
CA LEU A 215 -6.38 9.68 13.60
C LEU A 215 -7.60 10.52 13.24
N VAL A 216 -8.37 10.98 14.24
CA VAL A 216 -9.51 11.87 14.04
C VAL A 216 -9.06 13.21 13.46
N LEU A 217 -7.98 13.81 13.99
CA LEU A 217 -7.43 15.06 13.47
C LEU A 217 -6.96 14.90 12.02
N MET A 218 -6.28 13.79 11.70
CA MET A 218 -5.85 13.48 10.34
C MET A 218 -7.04 13.30 9.39
N ALA A 219 -8.06 12.55 9.79
CA ALA A 219 -9.26 12.34 9.00
C ALA A 219 -10.02 13.66 8.78
N ALA A 220 -10.18 14.48 9.82
CA ALA A 220 -10.79 15.80 9.72
C ALA A 220 -10.01 16.73 8.79
N SER A 221 -8.68 16.72 8.87
CA SER A 221 -7.80 17.51 7.98
C SER A 221 -7.93 17.04 6.52
N GLY A 222 -7.96 15.73 6.30
CA GLY A 222 -8.17 15.14 4.97
C GLY A 222 -9.54 15.48 4.39
N MET A 223 -10.61 15.40 5.19
CA MET A 223 -11.97 15.79 4.77
C MET A 223 -12.06 17.29 4.48
N ALA A 224 -11.44 18.14 5.29
CA ALA A 224 -11.39 19.59 5.06
C ALA A 224 -10.66 19.92 3.75
N TYR A 225 -9.52 19.26 3.50
CA TYR A 225 -8.80 19.39 2.23
C TYR A 225 -9.63 18.91 1.05
N ALA A 226 -10.28 17.74 1.17
CA ALA A 226 -11.16 17.22 0.13
C ALA A 226 -12.32 18.17 -0.15
N ALA A 227 -12.96 18.75 0.88
CA ALA A 227 -14.02 19.74 0.70
C ALA A 227 -13.53 21.01 0.00
N TYR A 228 -12.32 21.49 0.33
CA TYR A 228 -11.70 22.63 -0.33
C TYR A 228 -11.41 22.35 -1.82
N VAL A 229 -10.83 21.19 -2.13
CA VAL A 229 -10.46 20.81 -3.51
C VAL A 229 -11.65 20.33 -4.35
N ALA A 230 -12.70 19.78 -3.72
CA ALA A 230 -13.89 19.30 -4.40
C ALA A 230 -14.89 20.42 -4.75
N GLY A 231 -14.67 21.66 -4.30
CA GLY A 231 -15.51 22.81 -4.65
C GLY A 231 -15.78 22.92 -6.17
N PRO A 232 -14.75 22.85 -7.04
CA PRO A 232 -14.90 22.76 -8.49
C PRO A 232 -15.64 21.51 -8.99
N VAL A 233 -15.49 20.35 -8.33
CA VAL A 233 -16.18 19.10 -8.72
C VAL A 233 -17.68 19.21 -8.48
N VAL A 234 -18.08 19.84 -7.37
CA VAL A 234 -19.48 20.05 -7.02
C VAL A 234 -20.12 21.14 -7.88
N THR A 235 -19.38 22.22 -8.17
CA THR A 235 -19.88 23.38 -8.92
C THR A 235 -19.82 23.21 -10.44
N ASN A 236 -18.88 22.42 -10.98
CA ASN A 236 -18.70 22.19 -12.41
C ASN A 236 -18.62 20.69 -12.73
N ARG A 237 -19.70 19.95 -12.47
CA ARG A 237 -19.80 18.51 -12.75
C ARG A 237 -19.49 18.15 -14.21
N ALA A 238 -19.80 19.05 -15.14
CA ALA A 238 -19.55 18.86 -16.57
C ALA A 238 -18.05 18.80 -16.92
N ALA A 239 -17.18 19.47 -16.16
CA ALA A 239 -15.73 19.40 -16.34
C ALA A 239 -15.12 18.04 -15.93
N PHE A 240 -15.89 17.20 -15.22
CA PHE A 240 -15.47 15.86 -14.77
C PHE A 240 -16.31 14.74 -15.41
N ALA A 241 -17.27 15.08 -16.27
CA ALA A 241 -18.01 14.10 -17.05
C ALA A 241 -17.19 13.68 -18.27
N PHE A 242 -17.16 12.38 -18.57
CA PHE A 242 -16.64 11.93 -19.86
C PHE A 242 -17.48 12.57 -20.97
N PRO A 243 -16.86 13.25 -21.96
CA PRO A 243 -17.57 13.72 -23.13
C PRO A 243 -18.34 12.56 -23.77
N ARG A 244 -19.57 12.78 -24.22
CA ARG A 244 -20.36 11.73 -24.91
C ARG A 244 -19.65 11.15 -26.15
N ALA A 245 -18.67 11.87 -26.70
CA ALA A 245 -17.85 11.41 -27.81
C ALA A 245 -16.76 10.40 -27.40
N ASP A 246 -16.45 10.29 -26.11
CA ASP A 246 -15.44 9.41 -25.52
C ASP A 246 -16.04 8.16 -24.86
N LEU A 247 -17.37 7.99 -24.94
CA LEU A 247 -18.14 6.82 -24.49
C LEU A 247 -18.58 5.97 -25.70
#